data_AF-A0A1H1BQ60-F1
#
_entry.id   AF-A0A1H1BQ60-F1
#
_cell.length_a   1.000
_cell.length_b   1.000
_cell.length_c   1.000
_cell.angle_alpha   90.00
_cell.angle_beta   90.00
_cell.angle_gamma   90.00
#
_symmetry.space_group_name_H-M   'P 1'
#
loop_
_entity.id
_entity.type
_entity.pdbx_description
1 polymer ?
#
loop_
_entity_poly.entity_id
_entity_poly.type
_entity_poly.pdbx_seq_one_letter_code
_entity_poly.pdbx_strand_id
1 'polypeptide(L)'
;MSTMAVYTHFGGMDGVWRALRQEGFTRLAARFTTVPTSEDPVRDLTALVAAYLGNALDHPDLYRVMFDATFGLEDLEAADATLGHLVRAARRAQDAGRFRAGTDPLELAIQSWALGHGVVSLVANGPLPRRTLDHGAALLTALFTSAGDQPDRCRASVEQGWGGPVRSGEDG
;
A
#
# COMPACT_ATOMS: atom_id res chain seq x y z
N MET A 1 -12.44 30.78 5.66
CA MET A 1 -12.20 30.17 7.00
C MET A 1 -10.91 30.75 7.55
N SER A 2 -10.85 31.11 8.84
CA SER A 2 -9.62 31.55 9.50
C SER A 2 -8.90 30.33 10.10
N THR A 3 -7.58 30.35 10.13
CA THR A 3 -6.72 29.34 10.78
C THR A 3 -7.19 28.99 12.20
N MET A 4 -7.68 29.99 12.94
CA MET A 4 -8.23 29.79 14.28
C MET A 4 -9.48 28.92 14.31
N ALA A 5 -10.37 29.06 13.33
CA ALA A 5 -11.60 28.27 13.25
C ALA A 5 -11.32 26.79 12.97
N VAL A 6 -10.27 26.49 12.20
CA VAL A 6 -9.81 25.11 11.94
C VAL A 6 -9.26 24.49 13.22
N TYR A 7 -8.36 25.18 13.93
CA TYR A 7 -7.85 24.67 15.20
C TYR A 7 -8.93 24.48 16.25
N THR A 8 -9.89 25.40 16.39
CA THR A 8 -10.99 25.22 17.34
C THR A 8 -11.86 24.02 16.99
N HIS A 9 -12.14 23.78 15.70
CA HIS A 9 -12.93 22.62 15.26
C HIS A 9 -12.27 21.29 15.63
N PHE A 10 -10.95 21.18 15.44
CA PHE A 10 -10.19 19.96 15.73
C PHE A 10 -9.65 19.90 17.17
N GLY A 11 -9.96 20.85 18.04
CA GLY A 11 -9.44 20.85 19.42
C GLY A 11 -7.94 21.15 19.54
N GLY A 12 -7.39 21.92 18.61
CA GLY A 12 -6.00 22.37 18.58
C GLY A 12 -5.16 21.70 17.49
N MET A 13 -3.85 21.98 17.50
CA MET A 13 -2.90 21.45 16.50
C MET A 13 -2.85 19.92 16.52
N ASP A 14 -2.86 19.29 17.70
CA ASP A 14 -2.78 17.83 17.82
C ASP A 14 -3.98 17.14 17.18
N GLY A 15 -5.18 17.72 17.29
CA GLY A 15 -6.35 17.17 16.62
C GLY A 15 -6.33 17.40 15.11
N VAL A 16 -5.72 18.49 14.63
CA VAL A 16 -5.44 18.64 13.19
C VAL A 16 -4.52 17.51 12.70
N TRP A 17 -3.46 17.19 13.44
CA TRP A 17 -2.56 16.09 13.08
C TRP A 17 -3.25 14.73 13.06
N ARG A 18 -4.07 14.43 14.08
CA ARG A 18 -4.88 13.20 14.11
C ARG A 18 -5.85 13.11 12.93
N ALA A 19 -6.56 14.20 12.62
CA ALA A 19 -7.48 14.26 11.50
C ALA A 19 -6.77 14.07 10.14
N LEU A 20 -5.58 14.66 9.97
CA LEU A 20 -4.75 14.44 8.77
C LEU A 20 -4.28 12.99 8.66
N ARG A 21 -3.90 12.38 9.79
CA ARG A 21 -3.49 10.97 9.84
C ARG A 21 -4.65 10.06 9.42
N GLN A 22 -5.86 10.33 9.91
CA GLN A 22 -7.10 9.64 9.53
C GLN A 22 -7.40 9.79 8.04
N GLU A 23 -7.36 11.02 7.53
CA GLU A 23 -7.62 11.33 6.12
C GLU A 23 -6.66 10.58 5.18
N GLY A 24 -5.39 10.42 5.59
CA GLY A 24 -4.42 9.61 4.85
C GLY A 24 -4.90 8.17 4.64
N PHE A 25 -5.34 7.50 5.70
CA PHE A 25 -5.86 6.13 5.63
C PHE A 25 -7.20 6.06 4.89
N THR A 26 -8.11 7.02 5.08
CA THR A 26 -9.39 7.08 4.35
C THR A 26 -9.18 7.16 2.84
N ARG A 27 -8.26 8.01 2.37
CA ARG A 27 -7.92 8.11 0.94
C ARG A 27 -7.28 6.84 0.40
N LEU A 28 -6.38 6.24 1.17
CA LEU A 28 -5.73 4.99 0.78
C LEU A 28 -6.75 3.85 0.67
N ALA A 29 -7.65 3.71 1.65
CA ALA A 29 -8.74 2.73 1.61
C ALA A 29 -9.64 2.95 0.39
N ALA A 30 -10.03 4.20 0.12
CA ALA A 30 -10.79 4.55 -1.07
C ALA A 30 -10.06 4.16 -2.37
N ARG A 31 -8.75 4.41 -2.48
CA ARG A 31 -7.95 3.99 -3.64
C ARG A 31 -7.88 2.47 -3.77
N PHE A 32 -7.83 1.72 -2.67
CA PHE A 32 -7.87 0.26 -2.73
C PHE A 32 -9.19 -0.28 -3.26
N THR A 33 -10.32 0.42 -3.03
CA THR A 33 -11.60 0.04 -3.63
C THR A 33 -11.64 0.17 -5.16
N THR A 34 -10.77 1.01 -5.75
CA THR A 34 -10.70 1.17 -7.20
C THR A 34 -9.83 0.12 -7.88
N VAL A 35 -9.13 -0.74 -7.13
CA VAL A 35 -8.30 -1.81 -7.69
C VAL A 35 -9.21 -2.98 -8.10
N PRO A 36 -9.30 -3.31 -9.41
CA PRO A 36 -10.17 -4.38 -9.88
C PRO A 36 -9.71 -5.73 -9.35
N THR A 37 -10.69 -6.58 -9.02
CA THR A 37 -10.44 -8.00 -8.76
C THR A 37 -10.43 -8.77 -10.08
N SER A 38 -9.43 -9.63 -10.30
CA SER A 38 -9.29 -10.48 -11.47
C SER A 38 -9.23 -11.96 -11.12
N GLU A 39 -9.14 -12.84 -12.11
CA GLU A 39 -8.96 -14.29 -11.88
C GLU A 39 -7.54 -14.63 -11.35
N ASP A 40 -6.60 -13.68 -11.40
CA ASP A 40 -5.25 -13.83 -10.89
C ASP A 40 -5.07 -13.07 -9.56
N PRO A 41 -5.23 -13.73 -8.40
CA PRO A 41 -5.14 -13.07 -7.11
C PRO A 41 -3.71 -12.60 -6.75
N VAL A 42 -2.66 -13.15 -7.37
CA VAL A 42 -1.29 -12.68 -7.17
C VAL A 42 -1.11 -11.33 -7.88
N ARG A 43 -1.63 -11.21 -9.10
CA ARG A 43 -1.70 -9.93 -9.82
C ARG A 43 -2.48 -8.89 -9.00
N ASP A 44 -3.63 -9.26 -8.45
CA ASP A 44 -4.47 -8.35 -7.64
C ASP A 44 -3.73 -7.87 -6.39
N LEU A 45 -3.04 -8.77 -5.68
CA LEU A 45 -2.23 -8.42 -4.51
C LEU A 45 -1.10 -7.45 -4.88
N THR A 46 -0.41 -7.70 -6.01
CA THR A 46 0.60 -6.77 -6.51
C THR A 46 -0.01 -5.41 -6.88
N ALA A 47 -1.18 -5.38 -7.52
CA ALA A 47 -1.85 -4.15 -7.91
C ALA A 47 -2.25 -3.30 -6.70
N LEU A 48 -2.62 -3.90 -5.57
CA LEU A 48 -2.84 -3.20 -4.31
C LEU A 48 -1.55 -2.54 -3.78
N VAL A 49 -0.41 -3.25 -3.83
CA VAL A 49 0.89 -2.67 -3.45
C VAL A 49 1.27 -1.52 -4.39
N ALA A 50 1.07 -1.68 -5.70
CA ALA A 50 1.32 -0.61 -6.68
C ALA A 50 0.38 0.60 -6.46
N ALA A 51 -0.88 0.37 -6.11
CA ALA A 51 -1.83 1.42 -5.76
C ALA A 51 -1.41 2.16 -4.48
N TYR A 52 -0.88 1.45 -3.48
CA TYR A 52 -0.33 2.04 -2.26
C TYR A 52 0.86 2.96 -2.57
N LEU A 53 1.79 2.50 -3.41
CA LEU A 53 2.90 3.32 -3.91
C LEU A 53 2.39 4.58 -4.61
N GLY A 54 1.45 4.43 -5.54
CA GLY A 54 0.84 5.56 -6.25
C GLY A 54 0.19 6.58 -5.30
N ASN A 55 -0.55 6.11 -4.29
CA ASN A 55 -1.16 7.00 -3.28
C ASN A 55 -0.11 7.84 -2.54
N ALA A 56 1.00 7.21 -2.15
CA ALA A 56 2.08 7.88 -1.46
C ALA A 56 2.79 8.91 -2.35
N LEU A 57 2.95 8.62 -3.64
CA LEU A 57 3.59 9.51 -4.61
C LEU A 57 2.70 10.67 -5.06
N ASP A 58 1.39 10.45 -5.13
CA ASP A 58 0.41 11.49 -5.47
C ASP A 58 0.23 12.48 -4.31
N HIS A 59 0.47 12.03 -3.07
CA HIS A 59 0.25 12.80 -1.83
C HIS A 59 1.41 12.64 -0.81
N PRO A 60 2.67 13.03 -1.14
CA PRO A 60 3.84 12.74 -0.32
C PRO A 60 3.79 13.38 1.08
N ASP A 61 3.28 14.60 1.20
CA ASP A 61 3.13 15.28 2.50
C ASP A 61 2.12 14.54 3.39
N LEU A 62 0.93 14.21 2.86
CA LEU A 62 -0.09 13.49 3.61
C LEU A 62 0.38 12.08 3.99
N TYR A 63 1.10 11.41 3.09
CA TYR A 63 1.73 10.12 3.36
C TYR A 63 2.72 10.19 4.53
N ARG A 64 3.54 11.25 4.59
CA ARG A 64 4.46 11.48 5.71
C ARG A 64 3.69 11.61 7.03
N VAL A 65 2.59 12.36 7.02
CA VAL A 65 1.73 12.54 8.21
C VAL A 65 1.07 11.23 8.64
N MET A 66 0.57 10.45 7.68
CA MET A 66 -0.15 9.18 7.91
C MET A 66 0.66 8.19 8.78
N PHE A 67 1.99 8.20 8.65
CA PHE A 67 2.89 7.33 9.39
C PHE A 67 3.70 8.04 10.49
N ASP A 68 3.38 9.30 10.82
CA ASP A 68 3.92 9.96 11.99
C ASP A 68 3.27 9.40 13.27
N ALA A 69 4.02 8.54 13.97
CA ALA A 69 3.54 7.84 15.17
C ALA A 69 3.45 8.75 16.41
N THR A 70 3.84 10.02 16.32
CA THR A 70 3.71 10.99 17.43
C THR A 70 2.23 11.23 17.78
N PHE A 71 1.33 11.04 16.83
CA PHE A 71 -0.10 11.24 16.99
C PHE A 71 -0.86 9.93 16.77
N GLY A 72 -1.80 9.63 17.68
CA GLY A 72 -2.69 8.46 17.57
C GLY A 72 -3.59 8.52 16.34
N LEU A 73 -4.10 7.35 15.91
CA LEU A 73 -5.27 7.30 15.04
C LEU A 73 -6.51 7.46 15.91
N GLU A 74 -7.45 8.29 15.47
CA GLU A 74 -8.75 8.42 16.15
C GLU A 74 -9.64 7.21 15.85
N ASP A 75 -9.51 6.65 14.64
CA ASP A 75 -10.25 5.48 14.19
C ASP A 75 -9.35 4.53 13.40
N LEU A 76 -9.31 3.28 13.84
CA LEU A 76 -8.51 2.23 13.19
C LEU A 76 -9.21 1.63 11.98
N GLU A 77 -10.52 1.88 11.76
CA GLU A 77 -11.31 1.23 10.72
C GLU A 77 -10.70 1.39 9.32
N ALA A 78 -10.24 2.59 8.95
CA ALA A 78 -9.63 2.82 7.64
C ALA A 78 -8.26 2.13 7.47
N ALA A 79 -7.47 2.07 8.55
CA ALA A 79 -6.19 1.35 8.56
C ALA A 79 -6.41 -0.17 8.48
N ASP A 80 -7.38 -0.69 9.23
CA ASP A 80 -7.80 -2.09 9.21
C ASP A 80 -8.39 -2.49 7.87
N ALA A 81 -9.20 -1.61 7.25
CA ALA A 81 -9.75 -1.82 5.93
C ALA A 81 -8.64 -1.95 4.88
N THR A 82 -7.63 -1.07 4.94
CA THR A 82 -6.45 -1.10 4.06
C THR A 82 -5.73 -2.44 4.14
N LEU A 83 -5.38 -2.89 5.35
CA LEU A 83 -4.75 -4.21 5.55
C LEU A 83 -5.70 -5.33 5.10
N GLY A 84 -6.99 -5.21 5.37
CA GLY A 84 -8.02 -6.16 4.97
C GLY A 84 -8.09 -6.43 3.46
N HIS A 85 -7.83 -5.43 2.60
CA HIS A 85 -7.74 -5.64 1.15
C HIS A 85 -6.58 -6.57 0.79
N LEU A 86 -5.39 -6.33 1.35
CA LEU A 86 -4.21 -7.17 1.12
C LEU A 86 -4.43 -8.59 1.64
N VAL A 87 -5.00 -8.74 2.84
CA VAL A 87 -5.33 -10.05 3.44
C VAL A 87 -6.32 -10.82 2.57
N ARG A 88 -7.35 -10.16 2.03
CA ARG A 88 -8.32 -10.80 1.13
C ARG A 88 -7.65 -11.31 -0.16
N ALA A 89 -6.77 -10.52 -0.77
CA ALA A 89 -6.06 -10.94 -1.97
C ALA A 89 -5.08 -12.09 -1.68
N ALA A 90 -4.32 -12.02 -0.58
CA ALA A 90 -3.42 -13.08 -0.14
C ALA A 90 -4.17 -14.41 0.13
N ARG A 91 -5.33 -14.34 0.79
CA ARG A 91 -6.18 -15.52 1.02
C ARG A 91 -6.70 -16.11 -0.28
N ARG A 92 -7.19 -15.30 -1.22
CA ARG A 92 -7.61 -15.79 -2.54
C ARG A 92 -6.48 -16.50 -3.29
N ALA A 93 -5.25 -15.99 -3.18
CA ALA A 93 -4.09 -16.63 -3.78
C ALA A 93 -3.75 -17.97 -3.09
N GLN A 94 -3.87 -18.05 -1.77
CA GLN A 94 -3.76 -19.33 -1.05
C GLN A 94 -4.86 -20.32 -1.49
N ASP A 95 -6.13 -19.89 -1.52
CA ASP A 95 -7.28 -20.72 -1.91
C ASP A 95 -7.16 -21.24 -3.34
N ALA A 96 -6.56 -20.45 -4.24
CA ALA A 96 -6.24 -20.82 -5.62
C ALA A 96 -4.99 -21.72 -5.75
N GLY A 97 -4.39 -22.15 -4.64
CA GLY A 97 -3.16 -22.95 -4.64
C GLY A 97 -1.94 -22.22 -5.20
N ARG A 98 -1.96 -20.88 -5.22
CA ARG A 98 -0.79 -20.07 -5.58
C ARG A 98 0.24 -20.06 -4.47
N PHE A 99 -0.17 -20.14 -3.21
CA PHE A 99 0.74 -20.19 -2.05
C PHE A 99 0.62 -21.50 -1.30
N ARG A 100 1.65 -21.86 -0.52
CA ARG A 100 1.65 -23.06 0.32
C ARG A 100 0.47 -23.01 1.30
N ALA A 101 -0.15 -24.16 1.58
CA ALA A 101 -1.28 -24.27 2.50
C ALA A 101 -0.98 -23.76 3.93
N GLY A 102 0.28 -23.80 4.37
CA GLY A 102 0.71 -23.26 5.67
C GLY A 102 1.09 -21.78 5.68
N THR A 103 0.98 -21.07 4.57
CA THR A 103 1.26 -19.62 4.51
C THR A 103 0.08 -18.85 5.13
N ASP A 104 0.31 -18.06 6.16
CA ASP A 104 -0.73 -17.21 6.73
C ASP A 104 -1.00 -15.98 5.82
N PRO A 105 -2.24 -15.77 5.32
CA PRO A 105 -2.59 -14.59 4.53
C PRO A 105 -2.32 -13.26 5.23
N LEU A 106 -2.46 -13.19 6.56
CA LEU A 106 -2.19 -11.98 7.33
C LEU A 106 -0.71 -11.63 7.30
N GLU A 107 0.15 -12.61 7.58
CA GLU A 107 1.60 -12.41 7.55
C GLU A 107 2.09 -12.02 6.15
N LEU A 108 1.57 -12.66 5.11
CA LEU A 108 1.94 -12.32 3.73
C LEU A 108 1.47 -10.91 3.34
N ALA A 109 0.29 -10.49 3.80
CA ALA A 109 -0.21 -9.13 3.60
C ALA A 109 0.67 -8.09 4.30
N ILE A 110 1.06 -8.35 5.56
CA ILE A 110 1.98 -7.49 6.33
C ILE A 110 3.32 -7.38 5.62
N GLN A 111 3.90 -8.51 5.18
CA GLN A 111 5.18 -8.52 4.45
C GLN A 111 5.10 -7.74 3.14
N SER A 112 4.02 -7.92 2.37
CA SER A 112 3.78 -7.19 1.12
C SER A 112 3.65 -5.69 1.36
N TRP A 113 2.94 -5.31 2.41
CA TRP A 113 2.78 -3.91 2.79
C TRP A 113 4.09 -3.29 3.29
N ALA A 114 4.83 -4.00 4.14
CA ALA A 114 6.12 -3.56 4.66
C ALA A 114 7.15 -3.34 3.54
N LEU A 115 7.18 -4.23 2.54
CA LEU A 115 7.99 -4.06 1.35
C LEU A 115 7.60 -2.79 0.59
N GLY A 116 6.31 -2.62 0.28
CA GLY A 116 5.82 -1.42 -0.41
C GLY A 116 6.11 -0.14 0.38
N HIS A 117 5.90 -0.16 1.69
CA HIS A 117 6.18 0.93 2.62
C HIS A 117 7.67 1.29 2.64
N GLY A 118 8.55 0.30 2.73
CA GLY A 118 10.00 0.50 2.69
C GLY A 118 10.45 1.12 1.37
N VAL A 119 9.99 0.60 0.23
CA VAL A 119 10.37 1.14 -1.08
C VAL A 119 9.87 2.57 -1.26
N VAL A 120 8.60 2.84 -0.96
CA VAL A 120 8.03 4.16 -1.23
C VAL A 120 8.44 5.21 -0.22
N SER A 121 8.69 4.85 1.04
CA SER A 121 9.22 5.81 2.04
C SER A 121 10.61 6.33 1.65
N LEU A 122 11.45 5.47 1.07
CA LEU A 122 12.78 5.85 0.57
C LEU A 122 12.72 6.78 -0.66
N VAL A 123 11.59 6.86 -1.35
CA VAL A 123 11.39 7.65 -2.59
C VAL A 123 10.56 8.91 -2.34
N ALA A 124 9.36 8.79 -1.76
CA ALA A 124 8.40 9.88 -1.66
C ALA A 124 8.87 11.01 -0.74
N ASN A 125 9.53 10.66 0.38
CA ASN A 125 10.08 11.60 1.36
C ASN A 125 11.52 11.23 1.75
N GLY A 126 12.16 10.38 0.97
CA GLY A 126 13.44 9.76 1.28
C GLY A 126 14.56 10.15 0.31
N PRO A 127 15.76 9.59 0.49
CA PRO A 127 16.95 10.01 -0.25
C PRO A 127 17.10 9.36 -1.63
N LEU A 128 16.22 8.42 -2.01
CA LEU A 128 16.39 7.61 -3.22
C LEU A 128 15.55 8.15 -4.39
N PRO A 129 16.04 8.00 -5.63
CA PRO A 129 15.34 8.47 -6.83
C PRO A 129 14.13 7.59 -7.18
N ARG A 130 13.19 8.12 -7.98
CA ARG A 130 11.97 7.41 -8.42
C ARG A 130 12.24 6.03 -9.04
N ARG A 131 13.35 5.85 -9.78
CA ARG A 131 13.76 4.55 -10.35
C ARG A 131 13.91 3.43 -9.32
N THR A 132 14.05 3.73 -8.03
CA THR A 132 14.07 2.71 -6.97
C THR A 132 12.77 1.91 -6.90
N LEU A 133 11.65 2.47 -7.36
CA LEU A 133 10.37 1.77 -7.47
C LEU A 133 10.46 0.55 -8.41
N ASP A 134 11.38 0.55 -9.38
CA ASP A 134 11.54 -0.56 -10.34
C ASP A 134 11.94 -1.88 -9.66
N HIS A 135 12.49 -1.82 -8.44
CA HIS A 135 12.82 -3.00 -7.65
C HIS A 135 11.60 -3.71 -7.06
N GLY A 136 10.46 -3.02 -6.92
CA GLY A 136 9.33 -3.56 -6.17
C GLY A 136 8.72 -4.81 -6.80
N ALA A 137 8.64 -4.90 -8.13
CA ALA A 137 8.19 -6.11 -8.82
C ALA A 137 9.10 -7.32 -8.53
N ALA A 138 10.43 -7.12 -8.57
CA ALA A 138 11.39 -8.18 -8.27
C ALA A 138 11.30 -8.64 -6.80
N LEU A 139 11.17 -7.69 -5.86
CA LEU A 139 11.03 -7.98 -4.44
C LEU A 139 9.73 -8.74 -4.13
N LEU A 140 8.61 -8.33 -4.72
CA LEU A 140 7.33 -9.05 -4.56
C LEU A 140 7.39 -10.44 -5.20
N THR A 141 8.00 -10.58 -6.38
CA THR A 141 8.20 -11.90 -7.01
C THR A 141 8.98 -12.83 -6.08
N ALA A 142 10.06 -12.34 -5.45
CA ALA A 142 10.84 -13.12 -4.49
C ALA A 142 10.02 -13.50 -3.25
N LEU A 143 9.28 -12.56 -2.67
CA LEU A 143 8.39 -12.79 -1.54
C LEU A 143 7.35 -13.88 -1.85
N PHE A 144 6.63 -13.74 -2.96
CA PHE A 144 5.56 -14.67 -3.34
C PHE A 144 6.07 -16.05 -3.76
N THR A 145 7.24 -16.11 -4.40
CA THR A 145 7.92 -17.39 -4.67
C THR A 145 8.32 -18.06 -3.34
N SER A 146 8.84 -17.30 -2.38
CA SER A 146 9.15 -17.82 -1.05
C SER A 146 7.89 -18.34 -0.32
N ALA A 147 6.74 -17.72 -0.55
CA ALA A 147 5.43 -18.12 -0.02
C ALA A 147 4.84 -19.36 -0.72
N GLY A 148 5.41 -19.79 -1.85
CA GLY A 148 5.06 -21.04 -2.51
C GLY A 148 4.62 -20.95 -3.97
N ASP A 149 4.56 -19.75 -4.57
CA ASP A 149 4.15 -19.63 -5.97
C ASP A 149 5.24 -20.12 -6.93
N GLN A 150 4.83 -20.57 -8.10
CA GLN A 150 5.76 -21.02 -9.14
C GLN A 150 6.49 -19.79 -9.72
N PRO A 151 7.83 -19.78 -9.82
CA PRO A 151 8.61 -18.58 -10.15
C PRO A 151 8.21 -17.83 -11.43
N ASP A 152 8.00 -18.53 -12.54
CA ASP A 152 7.69 -17.92 -13.84
C ASP A 152 6.26 -17.38 -13.88
N ARG A 153 5.32 -18.17 -13.33
CA ARG A 153 3.91 -17.75 -13.20
C ARG A 153 3.79 -16.56 -12.26
N CYS A 154 4.48 -16.59 -11.13
CA CYS A 154 4.56 -15.52 -10.14
C CYS A 154 5.07 -14.23 -10.79
N ARG A 155 6.22 -14.29 -11.49
CA ARG A 155 6.79 -13.14 -12.20
C ARG A 155 5.80 -12.52 -13.17
N ALA A 156 5.13 -13.33 -13.99
CA ALA A 156 4.15 -12.84 -14.95
C ALA A 156 2.97 -12.12 -14.27
N SER A 157 2.42 -12.72 -13.19
CA SER A 157 1.36 -12.12 -12.39
C SER A 157 1.79 -10.79 -11.76
N VAL A 158 2.99 -10.75 -11.17
CA VAL A 158 3.54 -9.58 -10.51
C VAL A 158 3.83 -8.47 -11.52
N GLU A 159 4.46 -8.75 -12.65
CA GLU A 159 4.73 -7.73 -13.67
C GLU A 159 3.44 -7.09 -14.21
N GLN A 160 2.38 -7.88 -14.41
CA GLN A 160 1.07 -7.36 -14.83
C GLN A 160 0.38 -6.52 -13.75
N GLY A 161 0.52 -6.89 -12.47
CA GLY A 161 -0.02 -6.11 -11.37
C GLY A 161 0.79 -4.84 -11.10
N TRP A 162 2.10 -4.88 -11.33
CA TRP A 162 3.03 -3.78 -11.10
C TRP A 162 2.95 -2.72 -12.19
N GLY A 163 2.77 -3.14 -13.44
CA GLY A 163 2.68 -2.26 -14.62
C GLY A 163 1.47 -1.31 -14.66
N GLY A 164 0.65 -1.27 -13.60
CA GLY A 164 -0.38 -0.26 -13.38
C GLY A 164 0.20 1.16 -13.11
N PRO A 165 -0.59 2.11 -12.56
CA PRO A 165 -0.40 3.57 -12.69
C PRO A 165 0.94 4.17 -12.26
N VAL A 166 1.84 3.40 -11.60
CA VAL A 166 3.18 3.80 -11.15
C VAL A 166 4.08 4.30 -12.29
N ARG A 167 3.85 3.87 -13.54
CA ARG A 167 4.68 4.26 -14.71
C ARG A 167 4.21 5.53 -15.45
N SER A 168 3.12 6.17 -15.05
CA SER A 168 2.52 7.27 -15.82
C SER A 168 3.10 8.67 -15.50
N GLY A 169 4.06 8.76 -14.58
CA GLY A 169 4.80 9.99 -14.31
C GLY A 169 6.07 10.03 -15.14
N GLU A 170 5.96 10.43 -16.40
CA GLU A 170 7.11 10.73 -17.25
C GLU A 170 7.96 11.85 -16.64
N ASP A 171 9.28 11.67 -16.73
CA ASP A 171 10.30 12.63 -16.36
C ASP A 171 10.06 13.98 -17.07
N GLY A 172 9.88 15.03 -16.27
CA GLY A 172 9.93 16.43 -16.67
C GLY A 172 10.93 17.18 -15.82
#